data_AF-D9X2U5-F1
#
_entry.id   AF-D9X2U5-F1
#
_cell.length_a   1.000
_cell.length_b   1.000
_cell.length_c   1.000
_cell.angle_alpha   90.00
_cell.angle_beta   90.00
_cell.angle_gamma   90.00
#
_symmetry.space_group_name_H-M   'P 1'
#
loop_
_entity.id
_entity.type
_entity.pdbx_description
1 polymer ?
#
loop_
_entity_poly.entity_id
_entity_poly.type
_entity_poly.pdbx_seq_one_letter_code
_entity_poly.pdbx_strand_id
1 'polypeptide(L)'
;MTPTYWTNVASPLGPLLLTAGPDGELTSLSVPGQKGGRVVGDGWRRDEGPFREAGEQLAAYFAGELKEFRLAWRTEGTAFREKVWAALDVIPYGSTVTYGEIAARIGAPRAAVRAVGGAIGANPLLVVRPCHRVIGADGTLTGYAGGLDRKVRLLTHEGVLGERVP
;
A
#
# COMPACT_ATOMS: atom_id res chain seq x y z
N MET A 1 -20.66 6.36 -17.92
CA MET A 1 -19.43 5.99 -17.17
C MET A 1 -19.54 6.60 -15.79
N THR A 2 -19.33 5.82 -14.74
CA THR A 2 -19.31 6.32 -13.37
C THR A 2 -18.02 7.13 -13.15
N PRO A 3 -18.08 8.32 -12.53
CA PRO A 3 -16.90 9.17 -12.42
C PRO A 3 -15.86 8.54 -11.50
N THR A 4 -14.59 8.58 -11.94
CA THR A 4 -13.43 8.33 -11.08
C THR A 4 -12.92 9.68 -10.61
N TYR A 5 -12.84 9.87 -9.30
CA TYR A 5 -12.21 11.05 -8.71
C TYR A 5 -10.73 10.81 -8.51
N TRP A 6 -9.92 11.86 -8.54
CA TRP A 6 -8.50 11.76 -8.21
C TRP A 6 -7.96 13.05 -7.59
N THR A 7 -6.88 12.91 -6.81
CA THR A 7 -6.04 14.03 -6.36
C THR A 7 -4.59 13.59 -6.15
N ASN A 8 -3.71 14.57 -5.94
CA ASN A 8 -2.35 14.33 -5.46
C ASN A 8 -2.22 14.81 -4.01
N VAL A 9 -1.62 13.98 -3.16
CA VAL A 9 -1.27 14.33 -1.77
C VAL A 9 0.25 14.37 -1.64
N ALA A 10 0.81 15.46 -1.13
CA ALA A 10 2.25 15.57 -0.90
C ALA A 10 2.70 14.59 0.22
N SER A 11 3.87 13.97 0.06
CA SER A 11 4.43 13.09 1.09
C SER A 11 5.95 12.98 1.01
N PRO A 12 6.63 12.46 2.05
CA PRO A 12 8.06 12.12 2.00
C PRO A 12 8.45 11.10 0.91
N LEU A 13 7.47 10.42 0.28
CA LEU A 13 7.69 9.46 -0.81
C LEU A 13 7.52 10.08 -2.21
N GLY A 14 7.20 11.38 -2.27
CA GLY A 14 6.76 12.11 -3.46
C GLY A 14 5.24 12.34 -3.49
N PRO A 15 4.71 12.99 -4.54
CA PRO A 15 3.27 13.20 -4.70
C PRO A 15 2.55 11.85 -4.87
N LEU A 16 1.67 11.53 -3.93
CA LEU A 16 0.86 10.32 -3.93
C LEU A 16 -0.37 10.56 -4.79
N LEU A 17 -0.58 9.75 -5.81
CA LEU A 17 -1.82 9.78 -6.59
C LEU A 17 -2.86 8.93 -5.89
N LEU A 18 -3.96 9.55 -5.47
CA LEU A 18 -5.12 8.87 -4.89
C LEU A 18 -6.26 8.87 -5.90
N THR A 19 -7.01 7.78 -5.95
CA THR A 19 -8.23 7.67 -6.75
C THR A 19 -9.39 7.18 -5.90
N ALA A 20 -10.60 7.64 -6.19
CA ALA A 20 -11.81 7.25 -5.50
C ALA A 20 -12.92 6.92 -6.48
N GLY A 21 -13.78 5.99 -6.07
CA GLY A 21 -15.01 5.68 -6.79
C GLY A 21 -16.05 6.79 -6.66
N PRO A 22 -17.21 6.62 -7.30
CA PRO A 22 -18.32 7.57 -7.26
C PRO A 22 -18.82 7.87 -5.84
N ASP A 23 -18.75 6.86 -4.96
CA ASP A 23 -19.20 6.91 -3.57
C ASP A 23 -18.15 7.54 -2.63
N GLY A 24 -17.00 7.98 -3.17
CA GLY A 24 -15.90 8.56 -2.40
C GLY A 24 -14.93 7.56 -1.77
N GLU A 25 -15.22 6.26 -1.83
CA GLU A 25 -14.32 5.20 -1.34
C GLU A 25 -12.98 5.19 -2.09
N LEU A 26 -11.88 5.11 -1.35
CA LEU A 26 -10.54 5.03 -1.91
C LEU A 26 -10.39 3.75 -2.75
N THR A 27 -9.95 3.88 -4.00
CA THR A 27 -9.74 2.77 -4.94
C THR A 27 -8.28 2.54 -5.26
N SER A 28 -7.43 3.55 -5.08
CA SER A 28 -5.98 3.37 -5.13
C SER A 28 -5.22 4.49 -4.42
N LEU A 29 -4.00 4.16 -4.01
CA LEU A 29 -2.94 5.08 -3.61
C LEU A 29 -1.65 4.59 -4.28
N SER A 30 -1.10 5.41 -5.17
CA SER A 30 0.13 5.12 -5.92
C SER A 30 1.25 6.10 -5.62
N VAL A 31 2.49 5.62 -5.56
CA VAL A 31 3.69 6.47 -5.49
C VAL A 31 4.23 6.80 -6.89
N PRO A 32 5.03 7.86 -7.07
CA PRO A 32 5.61 8.20 -8.37
C PRO A 32 6.49 7.06 -8.93
N GLY A 33 6.24 6.69 -10.19
CA GLY A 33 6.97 5.64 -10.89
C GLY A 33 6.67 4.22 -10.42
N GLN A 34 5.60 4.01 -9.65
CA GLN A 34 5.19 2.68 -9.21
C GLN A 34 4.95 1.74 -10.39
N LYS A 35 5.51 0.53 -10.31
CA LYS A 35 5.21 -0.54 -11.27
C LYS A 35 3.73 -0.92 -11.16
N GLY A 36 2.99 -0.75 -12.25
CA GLY A 36 1.54 -1.02 -12.27
C GLY A 36 0.72 -0.03 -11.43
N GLY A 37 1.29 1.13 -11.07
CA GLY A 37 0.54 2.22 -10.45
C GLY A 37 -0.48 2.83 -11.42
N ARG A 38 -1.48 3.53 -10.87
CA ARG A 38 -2.46 4.23 -11.70
C ARG A 38 -1.81 5.44 -12.39
N VAL A 39 -2.33 5.74 -13.58
CA VAL A 39 -2.08 6.98 -14.30
C VAL A 39 -3.43 7.67 -14.45
N VAL A 40 -3.46 8.99 -14.32
CA VAL A 40 -4.69 9.77 -14.51
C VAL A 40 -5.24 9.48 -15.91
N GLY A 41 -6.44 8.90 -15.95
CA GLY A 41 -7.10 8.56 -17.19
C GLY A 41 -7.95 9.69 -17.75
N ASP A 42 -8.29 9.59 -19.03
CA ASP A 42 -9.20 10.52 -19.68
C ASP A 42 -10.58 10.50 -19.01
N GLY A 43 -11.18 11.69 -18.84
CA GLY A 43 -12.50 11.84 -18.23
C GLY A 43 -12.56 11.64 -16.71
N TRP A 44 -11.43 11.40 -16.04
CA TRP A 44 -11.38 11.41 -14.59
C TRP A 44 -11.50 12.84 -14.06
N ARG A 45 -12.22 13.00 -12.94
CA ARG A 45 -12.45 14.32 -12.35
C ARG A 45 -11.48 14.56 -11.21
N ARG A 46 -10.69 15.64 -11.30
CA ARG A 46 -9.88 16.08 -10.16
C ARG A 46 -10.81 16.66 -9.09
N ASP A 47 -10.72 16.13 -7.88
CA ASP A 47 -11.50 16.58 -6.72
C ASP A 47 -10.74 16.21 -5.44
N GLU A 48 -10.57 17.15 -4.51
CA GLU A 48 -9.92 16.91 -3.22
C GLU A 48 -10.91 16.48 -2.14
N GLY A 49 -12.21 16.76 -2.33
CA GLY A 49 -13.27 16.51 -1.36
C GLY A 49 -13.30 15.06 -0.85
N PRO A 50 -13.38 14.06 -1.74
CA PRO A 50 -13.40 12.64 -1.35
C PRO A 50 -12.14 12.16 -0.61
N PHE A 51 -11.04 12.90 -0.68
CA PHE A 51 -9.73 12.47 -0.16
C PHE A 51 -9.30 13.23 1.10
N ARG A 52 -10.14 14.11 1.66
CA ARG A 52 -9.79 14.91 2.83
C ARG A 52 -9.30 14.04 3.99
N GLU A 53 -10.09 13.03 4.36
CA GLU A 53 -9.75 12.11 5.45
C GLU A 53 -8.47 11.31 5.15
N ALA A 54 -8.32 10.81 3.92
CA ALA A 54 -7.11 10.12 3.51
C ALA A 54 -5.87 11.02 3.59
N GLY A 55 -5.98 12.28 3.16
CA GLY A 55 -4.91 13.26 3.25
C GLY A 55 -4.50 13.57 4.70
N GLU A 56 -5.48 13.78 5.58
CA GLU A 56 -5.26 14.00 7.02
C GLU A 56 -4.58 12.81 7.69
N GLN A 57 -5.06 11.59 7.44
CA GLN A 57 -4.45 10.39 8.02
C GLN A 57 -3.05 10.10 7.45
N LEU A 58 -2.81 10.36 6.16
CA LEU A 58 -1.47 10.24 5.58
C LEU A 58 -0.50 11.25 6.20
N ALA A 59 -0.93 12.49 6.41
CA ALA A 59 -0.11 13.50 7.09
C ALA A 59 0.23 13.06 8.51
N ALA A 60 -0.76 12.63 9.30
CA ALA A 60 -0.54 12.11 10.65
C ALA A 60 0.35 10.85 10.68
N TYR A 61 0.21 9.95 9.69
CA TYR A 61 1.07 8.79 9.55
C TYR A 61 2.52 9.21 9.36
N PHE A 62 2.81 10.09 8.39
CA PHE A 62 4.17 10.55 8.13
C PHE A 62 4.74 11.46 9.22
N ALA A 63 3.89 12.06 10.05
CA ALA A 63 4.31 12.76 11.28
C ALA A 63 4.64 11.80 12.45
N GLY A 64 4.35 10.51 12.31
CA GLY A 64 4.55 9.51 13.38
C GLY A 64 3.42 9.47 14.42
N GLU A 65 2.33 10.19 14.18
CA GLU A 65 1.20 10.36 15.10
C GLU A 65 0.11 9.29 14.89
N LEU A 66 0.01 8.73 13.67
CA LEU A 66 -0.96 7.70 13.32
C LEU A 66 -0.28 6.37 13.00
N LYS A 67 -0.76 5.30 13.63
CA LYS A 67 -0.26 3.92 13.44
C LYS A 67 -1.25 3.00 12.72
N GLU A 68 -2.52 3.39 12.65
CA GLU A 68 -3.60 2.60 12.04
C GLU A 68 -4.48 3.50 11.18
N PHE A 69 -4.61 3.15 9.89
CA PHE A 69 -5.51 3.84 8.98
C PHE A 69 -6.94 3.36 9.16
N ARG A 70 -7.89 4.30 9.19
CA ARG A 70 -9.33 4.03 9.24
C ARG A 70 -9.97 4.74 8.04
N LEU A 71 -9.83 4.15 6.87
CA LEU A 71 -10.32 4.72 5.62
C LEU A 71 -11.30 3.73 4.97
N ALA A 72 -12.36 4.26 4.35
CA ALA A 72 -13.21 3.44 3.49
C ALA A 72 -12.49 3.23 2.15
N TRP A 73 -12.27 1.96 1.77
CA TRP A 73 -11.69 1.61 0.48
C TRP A 73 -12.41 0.45 -0.19
N ARG A 74 -12.34 0.44 -1.52
CA ARG A 74 -12.82 -0.66 -2.37
C ARG A 74 -11.70 -1.09 -3.28
N THR A 75 -11.43 -2.39 -3.31
CA THR A 75 -10.48 -2.99 -4.25
C THR A 75 -11.16 -3.91 -5.23
N GLU A 76 -10.56 -4.02 -6.43
CA GLU A 76 -11.03 -4.88 -7.50
C GLU A 76 -9.88 -5.81 -7.90
N GLY A 77 -9.81 -6.97 -7.25
CA GLY A 77 -8.86 -8.04 -7.52
C GLY A 77 -9.55 -9.36 -7.84
N THR A 78 -8.74 -10.34 -8.26
CA THR A 78 -9.20 -11.73 -8.26
C THR A 78 -9.45 -12.19 -6.81
N ALA A 79 -10.28 -13.21 -6.61
CA ALA A 79 -10.51 -13.77 -5.26
C ALA A 79 -9.21 -14.14 -4.52
N PHE A 80 -8.18 -14.57 -5.24
CA PHE A 80 -6.85 -14.84 -4.67
C PHE A 80 -6.15 -13.55 -4.20
N ARG A 81 -6.19 -12.47 -4.99
CA ARG A 81 -5.62 -11.17 -4.61
C ARG A 81 -6.33 -10.60 -3.41
N GLU A 82 -7.66 -10.60 -3.38
CA GLU A 82 -8.44 -10.10 -2.25
C GLU A 82 -8.09 -10.84 -0.95
N LYS A 83 -7.94 -12.17 -1.00
CA LYS A 83 -7.47 -12.96 0.17
C LYS A 83 -6.06 -12.56 0.62
N VAL A 84 -5.12 -12.42 -0.30
CA VAL A 84 -3.75 -11.98 0.01
C VAL A 84 -3.76 -10.58 0.64
N TRP A 85 -4.53 -9.68 0.07
CA TRP A 85 -4.65 -8.30 0.50
C TRP A 85 -5.27 -8.16 1.88
N ALA A 86 -6.33 -8.91 2.18
CA ALA A 86 -6.89 -8.98 3.52
C ALA A 86 -5.87 -9.48 4.56
N ALA A 87 -4.99 -10.42 4.18
CA ALA A 87 -3.91 -10.89 5.05
C ALA A 87 -2.79 -9.85 5.25
N LEU A 88 -2.66 -8.85 4.37
CA LEU A 88 -1.77 -7.70 4.56
C LEU A 88 -2.35 -6.69 5.53
N ASP A 89 -3.66 -6.43 5.45
CA ASP A 89 -4.35 -5.40 6.24
C ASP A 89 -4.24 -5.63 7.76
N VAL A 90 -4.00 -6.88 8.17
CA VAL A 90 -3.83 -7.26 9.58
C VAL A 90 -2.38 -7.19 10.08
N ILE A 91 -1.41 -6.81 9.26
CA ILE A 91 0.00 -6.68 9.71
C ILE A 91 0.15 -5.40 10.53
N PRO A 92 0.51 -5.46 11.83
CA PRO A 92 0.63 -4.25 12.67
C PRO A 92 1.74 -3.30 12.21
N TYR A 93 1.55 -2.01 12.51
CA TYR A 93 2.61 -1.00 12.40
C TYR A 93 3.86 -1.40 13.19
N GLY A 94 5.04 -1.16 12.63
CA GLY A 94 6.30 -1.45 13.31
C GLY A 94 6.63 -2.95 13.39
N SER A 95 5.99 -3.78 12.56
CA SER A 95 6.25 -5.21 12.48
C SER A 95 6.42 -5.66 11.03
N THR A 96 7.06 -6.82 10.86
CA THR A 96 7.24 -7.45 9.55
C THR A 96 6.80 -8.90 9.57
N VAL A 97 6.43 -9.39 8.40
CA VAL A 97 6.13 -10.81 8.15
C VAL A 97 6.85 -11.25 6.89
N THR A 98 6.98 -12.55 6.70
CA THR A 98 7.58 -13.15 5.52
C THR A 98 6.52 -13.47 4.46
N TYR A 99 6.96 -13.58 3.19
CA TYR A 99 6.07 -14.07 2.12
C TYR A 99 5.49 -15.46 2.43
N GLY A 100 6.25 -16.32 3.12
CA GLY A 100 5.80 -17.64 3.55
C GLY A 100 4.70 -17.58 4.60
N GLU A 101 4.78 -16.65 5.55
CA GLU A 101 3.73 -16.44 6.56
C GLU A 101 2.44 -15.91 5.94
N ILE A 102 2.51 -15.02 4.94
CA ILE A 102 1.31 -14.61 4.19
C ILE A 102 0.69 -15.80 3.46
N ALA A 103 1.50 -16.64 2.79
CA ALA A 103 1.01 -17.84 2.13
C ALA A 103 0.31 -18.79 3.13
N ALA A 104 0.89 -18.99 4.31
CA ALA A 104 0.30 -19.81 5.36
C ALA A 104 -1.04 -19.22 5.87
N ARG A 105 -1.12 -17.91 6.12
CA ARG A 105 -2.34 -17.23 6.58
C ARG A 105 -3.53 -17.41 5.65
N ILE A 106 -3.30 -17.46 4.34
CA ILE A 106 -4.36 -17.65 3.34
C ILE A 106 -4.60 -19.12 2.97
N GLY A 107 -3.92 -20.06 3.62
CA GLY A 107 -4.00 -21.49 3.32
C GLY A 107 -3.39 -21.89 1.97
N ALA A 108 -2.47 -21.10 1.44
CA ALA A 108 -1.80 -21.40 0.18
C ALA A 108 -0.58 -22.34 0.41
N PRO A 109 -0.34 -23.32 -0.49
CA PRO A 109 0.81 -24.20 -0.37
C PRO A 109 2.12 -23.42 -0.57
N ARG A 110 3.25 -23.92 -0.04
CA ARG A 110 4.57 -23.28 -0.18
C ARG A 110 4.96 -23.01 -1.65
N ALA A 111 4.55 -23.88 -2.58
CA ALA A 111 4.79 -23.69 -4.01
C ALA A 111 4.12 -22.41 -4.58
N ALA A 112 3.10 -21.87 -3.90
CA ALA A 112 2.38 -20.66 -4.32
C ALA A 112 3.01 -19.35 -3.81
N VAL A 113 4.13 -19.38 -3.06
CA VAL A 113 4.78 -18.17 -2.52
C VAL A 113 5.10 -17.13 -3.60
N ARG A 114 5.52 -17.58 -4.80
CA ARG A 114 5.75 -16.66 -5.93
C ARG A 114 4.47 -15.96 -6.40
N ALA A 115 3.35 -16.69 -6.44
CA ALA A 115 2.05 -16.12 -6.80
C ALA A 115 1.56 -15.13 -5.73
N VAL A 116 1.79 -15.45 -4.45
CA VAL A 116 1.54 -14.52 -3.32
C VAL A 116 2.36 -13.23 -3.50
N GLY A 117 3.66 -13.33 -3.80
CA GLY A 117 4.49 -12.17 -4.10
C GLY A 117 3.95 -11.30 -5.24
N GLY A 118 3.45 -11.92 -6.31
CA GLY A 118 2.77 -11.22 -7.40
C GLY A 118 1.47 -10.52 -6.99
N ALA A 119 0.66 -11.14 -6.13
CA ALA A 119 -0.56 -10.55 -5.58
C ALA A 119 -0.26 -9.38 -4.64
N ILE A 120 0.75 -9.49 -3.79
CA ILE A 120 1.25 -8.40 -2.92
C ILE A 120 1.72 -7.23 -3.78
N GLY A 121 2.48 -7.50 -4.85
CA GLY A 121 2.95 -6.47 -5.78
C GLY A 121 1.84 -5.77 -6.56
N ALA A 122 0.66 -6.41 -6.68
CA ALA A 122 -0.52 -5.83 -7.31
C ALA A 122 -1.40 -5.01 -6.34
N ASN A 123 -0.96 -4.79 -5.10
CA ASN A 123 -1.66 -3.97 -4.12
C ASN A 123 -1.99 -2.57 -4.71
N PRO A 124 -3.28 -2.18 -4.80
CA PRO A 124 -3.65 -0.86 -5.29
C PRO A 124 -3.53 0.26 -4.24
N LEU A 125 -3.37 -0.07 -2.96
CA LEU A 125 -3.39 0.87 -1.83
C LEU A 125 -2.03 0.90 -1.14
N LEU A 126 -0.97 1.40 -1.80
CA LEU A 126 0.35 1.48 -1.16
C LEU A 126 0.27 2.34 0.12
N VAL A 127 1.19 2.09 1.06
CA VAL A 127 1.24 2.71 2.39
C VAL A 127 0.09 2.29 3.31
N VAL A 128 -1.16 2.50 2.90
CA VAL A 128 -2.36 2.14 3.66
C VAL A 128 -2.49 0.64 3.85
N ARG A 129 -2.43 -0.14 2.75
CA ARG A 129 -2.28 -1.59 2.80
C ARG A 129 -0.78 -1.91 2.87
N PRO A 130 -0.28 -2.50 3.97
CA PRO A 130 1.13 -2.43 4.32
C PRO A 130 1.99 -3.51 3.63
N CYS A 131 1.99 -3.54 2.30
CA CYS A 131 2.80 -4.49 1.53
C CYS A 131 4.33 -4.29 1.71
N HIS A 132 4.77 -3.11 2.18
CA HIS A 132 6.17 -2.86 2.55
C HIS A 132 6.62 -3.65 3.79
N ARG A 133 5.69 -4.14 4.62
CA ARG A 133 5.98 -4.96 5.82
C ARG A 133 6.27 -6.43 5.50
N VAL A 134 6.15 -6.86 4.23
CA VAL A 134 6.45 -8.25 3.84
C VAL A 134 7.88 -8.37 3.34
N ILE A 135 8.68 -9.26 3.92
CA ILE A 135 10.12 -9.42 3.64
C ILE A 135 10.52 -10.88 3.33
N GLY A 136 11.76 -11.08 2.90
CA GLY A 136 12.34 -12.42 2.73
C GLY A 136 12.48 -13.17 4.05
N ALA A 137 12.48 -14.50 4.01
CA ALA A 137 12.61 -15.34 5.21
C ALA A 137 13.97 -15.21 5.91
N ASP A 138 14.99 -14.75 5.17
CA ASP A 138 16.34 -14.43 5.64
C ASP A 138 16.48 -12.96 6.08
N GLY A 139 15.38 -12.21 6.16
CA GLY A 139 15.38 -10.79 6.49
C GLY A 139 15.66 -9.87 5.29
N THR A 140 15.86 -10.40 4.09
CA THR A 140 16.17 -9.56 2.92
C THR A 140 14.99 -8.68 2.51
N LEU A 141 15.30 -7.42 2.20
CA LEU A 141 14.35 -6.50 1.59
C LEU A 141 14.35 -6.68 0.08
N THR A 142 13.39 -7.45 -0.39
CA THR A 142 13.12 -7.63 -1.81
C THR A 142 11.71 -7.15 -2.13
N GLY A 143 11.41 -6.88 -3.41
CA GLY A 143 10.05 -6.67 -3.89
C GLY A 143 9.27 -5.53 -3.22
N TYR A 144 9.13 -4.40 -3.91
CA TYR A 144 8.16 -3.37 -3.59
C TYR A 144 7.76 -2.64 -4.87
N ALA A 145 6.46 -2.52 -5.14
CA ALA A 145 5.96 -1.90 -6.37
C ALA A 145 6.40 -0.42 -6.49
N GLY A 146 6.59 0.25 -5.35
CA GLY A 146 7.09 1.63 -5.27
C GLY A 146 8.62 1.77 -5.22
N GLY A 147 9.38 0.68 -5.37
CA GLY A 147 10.86 0.69 -5.32
C GLY A 147 11.47 0.49 -3.92
N LEU A 148 12.62 -0.18 -3.85
CA LEU A 148 13.23 -0.57 -2.56
C LEU A 148 13.57 0.60 -1.64
N ASP A 149 13.99 1.74 -2.17
CA ASP A 149 14.31 2.92 -1.37
C ASP A 149 13.11 3.40 -0.54
N ARG A 150 11.90 3.37 -1.12
CA ARG A 150 10.67 3.74 -0.41
C ARG A 150 10.28 2.70 0.64
N LYS A 151 10.49 1.41 0.35
CA LYS A 151 10.27 0.34 1.33
C LYS A 151 11.19 0.52 2.55
N VAL A 152 12.47 0.83 2.33
CA VAL A 152 13.42 1.14 3.41
C VAL A 152 12.95 2.36 4.21
N ARG A 153 12.56 3.45 3.54
CA ARG A 153 12.06 4.65 4.21
C ARG A 153 10.83 4.37 5.08
N LEU A 154 9.86 3.62 4.57
CA LEU A 154 8.66 3.25 5.33
C LEU A 154 8.99 2.36 6.52
N LEU A 155 9.84 1.34 6.34
CA LEU A 155 10.24 0.47 7.46
C LEU A 155 11.07 1.22 8.51
N THR A 156 11.89 2.19 8.10
CA THR A 156 12.62 3.07 9.03
C THR A 156 11.66 3.99 9.78
N HIS A 157 10.71 4.61 9.06
CA HIS A 157 9.65 5.45 9.63
C HIS A 157 8.83 4.71 10.69
N GLU A 158 8.59 3.42 10.47
CA GLU A 158 7.87 2.56 11.42
C GLU A 158 8.73 1.98 12.55
N GLY A 159 10.02 2.32 12.60
CA GLY A 159 10.96 1.83 13.61
C GLY A 159 11.37 0.36 13.45
N VAL A 160 11.09 -0.27 12.31
CA VAL A 160 11.52 -1.65 12.01
C VAL A 160 13.00 -1.69 11.67
N LEU A 161 13.44 -0.75 10.85
CA LEU A 161 14.86 -0.57 10.56
C LEU A 161 15.40 0.54 11.46
N GLY A 162 16.58 0.33 12.02
CA GLY A 162 17.30 1.40 12.70
C GLY A 162 17.56 2.57 11.75
N GLU A 163 17.59 3.79 12.29
CA GLU A 163 18.11 4.93 11.54
C GLU A 163 19.53 4.58 11.09
N ARG A 164 19.81 4.72 9.79
CA ARG A 164 21.20 4.71 9.35
C ARG A 164 21.84 5.94 9.96
N VAL A 165 22.50 5.76 11.10
CA VAL A 165 23.47 6.74 11.61
C VAL A 165 24.53 6.88 10.51
N PRO A 166 24.78 8.08 9.98
CA PRO A 166 25.88 8.31 9.05
C PRO A 166 27.24 7.90 9.64
#